data_AF-A0A067QKJ4-F1
#
_entry.id   AF-A0A067QKJ4-F1
#
_cell.length_a   1.000
_cell.length_b   1.000
_cell.length_c   1.000
_cell.angle_alpha   90.00
_cell.angle_beta   90.00
_cell.angle_gamma   90.00
#
_symmetry.space_group_name_H-M   'P 1'
#
loop_
_entity.id
_entity.type
_entity.pdbx_description
1 polymer ?
#
loop_
_entity_poly.entity_id
_entity_poly.type
_entity_poly.pdbx_seq_one_letter_code
_entity_poly.pdbx_strand_id
1 'polypeptide(L)' 'KSLVYETPVYDPEQLLAKILAASDVVRETPGIFERVRQSFVGRCNACIECGGRHFENLL' A
#
# COMPACT_ATOMS: atom_id res chain seq x y z
N LYS A 1 -1.29 5.66 0.03
CA LYS A 1 -1.20 7.09 -0.38
C LYS A 1 -2.58 7.72 -0.52
N SER A 2 -3.53 7.04 -1.17
CA SER A 2 -4.92 7.50 -1.32
C SER A 2 -5.53 8.04 -0.02
N LEU A 3 -5.47 7.29 1.08
CA LEU A 3 -6.02 7.72 2.39
C LEU A 3 -5.47 9.07 2.89
N VAL A 4 -4.19 9.36 2.65
CA VAL A 4 -3.55 10.61 3.13
C VAL A 4 -3.93 11.80 2.25
N TYR A 5 -4.14 11.58 0.96
CA TYR A 5 -4.41 12.62 -0.04
C TYR A 5 -5.85 12.62 -0.55
N GLU A 6 -6.75 11.91 0.12
CA GLU A 6 -8.19 11.93 -0.17
C GLU A 6 -8.75 13.35 -0.07
N THR A 7 -8.22 14.12 0.88
CA THR A 7 -8.44 15.57 1.00
C THR A 7 -7.13 16.33 0.78
N PRO A 8 -7.17 17.62 0.42
CA PRO A 8 -5.97 18.45 0.32
C PRO A 8 -5.16 18.49 1.62
N VAL A 9 -3.88 18.85 1.47
CA VAL A 9 -2.94 19.04 2.58
C VAL A 9 -2.33 20.43 2.44
N TYR A 10 -2.41 21.24 3.47
CA TYR A 10 -2.02 22.65 3.44
C TYR A 10 -0.73 22.94 4.23
N ASP A 11 -0.38 22.08 5.18
CA ASP A 11 0.80 22.24 6.02
C ASP A 11 1.40 20.89 6.49
N PRO A 12 2.67 20.87 6.94
CA PRO A 12 3.35 19.64 7.37
C PRO A 12 2.72 18.97 8.61
N GLU A 13 2.20 19.74 9.55
CA GLU A 13 1.56 19.22 10.77
C GLU A 13 0.28 18.46 10.41
N GLN A 14 -0.53 19.01 9.50
CA GLN A 14 -1.69 18.35 8.93
C GLN A 14 -1.29 17.08 8.16
N LEU A 15 -0.21 17.11 7.39
CA LEU A 15 0.29 15.92 6.70
C LEU A 15 0.62 14.80 7.69
N LEU A 16 1.34 15.14 8.76
CA LEU A 16 1.71 14.19 9.81
C LEU A 16 0.45 13.59 10.46
N ALA A 17 -0.51 14.42 10.86
CA ALA A 17 -1.76 13.96 11.46
C ALA A 17 -2.52 12.99 10.55
N LYS A 18 -2.59 13.28 9.24
CA LYS A 18 -3.25 12.39 8.26
C LYS A 18 -2.49 11.10 8.04
N ILE A 19 -1.16 11.12 8.06
CA ILE A 19 -0.34 9.89 7.97
C ILE A 19 -0.59 9.00 9.19
N LEU A 20 -0.63 9.58 10.40
CA LEU A 20 -0.91 8.83 11.63
C LEU A 20 -2.31 8.20 11.58
N ALA A 21 -3.33 8.99 11.26
CA ALA A 21 -4.71 8.50 11.13
C ALA A 21 -4.84 7.41 10.06
N ALA A 22 -4.23 7.59 8.88
CA ALA A 22 -4.23 6.57 7.83
C ALA A 22 -3.49 5.29 8.27
N SER A 23 -2.44 5.42 9.09
CA SER A 23 -1.71 4.27 9.63
C SER A 23 -2.56 3.51 10.64
N ASP A 24 -3.34 4.20 11.47
CA ASP A 24 -4.29 3.57 12.38
C ASP A 24 -5.37 2.80 11.60
N VAL A 25 -5.95 3.40 10.55
CA VAL A 25 -6.91 2.72 9.66
C VAL A 25 -6.31 1.45 9.05
N VAL A 26 -5.06 1.52 8.56
CA VAL A 26 -4.37 0.33 8.02
C VAL A 26 -4.18 -0.72 9.13
N ARG A 27 -3.71 -0.31 10.32
CA ARG A 27 -3.49 -1.23 11.44
C ARG A 27 -4.77 -1.94 11.88
N GLU A 28 -5.88 -1.23 11.90
CA GLU A 28 -7.17 -1.72 12.38
C GLU A 28 -7.94 -2.50 11.31
N THR A 29 -7.63 -2.32 10.03
CA THR A 29 -8.29 -3.05 8.93
C THR A 29 -7.92 -4.54 8.98
N PRO A 30 -8.88 -5.44 9.29
CA PRO A 30 -8.59 -6.86 9.37
C PRO A 30 -8.11 -7.42 8.01
N GLY A 31 -7.13 -8.30 8.07
CA GLY A 31 -6.60 -9.00 6.88
C GLY A 31 -5.77 -8.15 5.93
N ILE A 32 -5.53 -6.85 6.19
CA ILE A 32 -4.75 -6.02 5.25
C ILE A 32 -3.32 -6.54 5.08
N PHE A 33 -2.66 -6.93 6.19
CA PHE A 33 -1.30 -7.46 6.14
C PHE A 33 -1.25 -8.85 5.51
N GLU A 34 -2.32 -9.63 5.64
CA GLU A 34 -2.42 -10.93 4.97
C GLU A 34 -2.50 -10.76 3.45
N ARG A 35 -3.36 -9.85 2.97
CA ARG A 35 -3.43 -9.51 1.55
C ARG A 35 -2.10 -9.00 1.01
N VAL A 36 -1.37 -8.19 1.77
CA VAL A 36 -0.02 -7.73 1.39
C VAL A 36 0.95 -8.91 1.22
N ARG A 37 0.95 -9.88 2.14
CA ARG A 37 1.80 -11.08 2.04
C ARG A 37 1.43 -11.94 0.84
N GLN A 38 0.14 -12.16 0.61
CA GLN A 38 -0.35 -12.92 -0.56
C GLN A 38 0.05 -12.24 -1.87
N SER A 39 -0.13 -10.92 -1.95
CA SER A 39 0.30 -10.11 -3.08
C SER A 39 1.80 -10.23 -3.33
N PHE A 40 2.62 -10.18 -2.28
CA PHE A 40 4.07 -10.31 -2.41
C PHE A 40 4.47 -11.64 -3.05
N VAL A 41 3.89 -12.75 -2.58
CA VAL A 41 4.13 -14.08 -3.18
C VAL A 41 3.71 -14.11 -4.66
N GLY A 42 2.54 -13.56 -4.98
CA GLY A 42 2.08 -13.45 -6.38
C GLY A 42 3.06 -12.66 -7.27
N ARG A 43 3.63 -11.57 -6.74
CA ARG A 43 4.62 -10.75 -7.46
C ARG A 43 5.96 -11.47 -7.63
N CYS A 44 6.39 -12.27 -6.65
CA CYS A 44 7.57 -13.12 -6.81
C CYS A 44 7.38 -14.14 -7.94
N ASN A 45 6.22 -14.79 -8.01
CA ASN A 45 5.92 -15.74 -9.08
C ASN A 45 5.87 -15.05 -10.45
N ALA A 46 5.17 -13.92 -10.57
CA ALA A 46 5.13 -13.14 -11.81
C ALA A 46 6.54 -12.70 -12.26
N CYS A 47 7.41 -12.34 -11.32
CA CYS A 47 8.82 -12.00 -11.60
C CYS A 47 9.59 -13.20 -12.18
N ILE A 48 9.37 -14.40 -11.64
CA ILE A 48 9.99 -15.63 -12.15
C ILE A 48 9.48 -15.92 -13.56
N GLU A 49 8.16 -15.86 -13.77
CA GLU A 49 7.53 -16.12 -15.06
C GLU A 49 7.96 -15.15 -16.16
N CYS A 50 8.17 -13.86 -15.83
CA CYS A 50 8.63 -12.87 -16.79
C CYS A 50 10.16 -12.89 -17.01
N GLY A 51 10.90 -13.77 -16.31
CA GLY A 51 12.36 -13.84 -16.37
C GLY A 51 13.04 -12.61 -15.77
N GLY A 52 12.48 -12.04 -14.70
CA GLY A 52 13.00 -10.86 -14.00
C GLY A 52 12.74 -9.53 -14.70
N ARG A 53 11.97 -9.51 -15.80
CA ARG A 53 11.59 -8.28 -16.49
C ARG A 53 10.47 -7.54 -15.75
N HIS A 54 10.18 -6.32 -16.18
CA HIS A 54 9.00 -5.63 -15.68
C HIS A 54 7.72 -6.40 -16.03
N PHE A 55 6.81 -6.45 -15.07
CA PHE A 55 5.45 -6.98 -15.23
C PHE A 55 4.48 -5.93 -14.66
N GLU A 56 3.29 -5.84 -15.25
CA GLU A 56 2.25 -4.98 -14.70
C GLU A 56 1.84 -5.49 -13.32
N ASN A 57 1.53 -4.54 -12.43
CA ASN A 57 1.10 -4.89 -11.09
C ASN A 57 -0.26 -5.60 -11.18
N LEU A 58 -0.29 -6.91 -10.94
CA LEU A 58 -1.52 -7.72 -10.88
C LEU A 58 -2.30 -7.47 -9.58
N LEU A 59 -2.46 -6.20 -9.18
CA LEU A 59 -3.26 -5.75 -8.05
C LEU A 59 -4.24 -4.68 -8.47
#